data_AF-A0A2T6L707-F1
#
_entry.id   AF-A0A2T6L707-F1
#
_cell.length_a   1.000
_cell.length_b   1.000
_cell.length_c   1.000
_cell.angle_alpha   90.00
_cell.angle_beta   90.00
_cell.angle_gamma   90.00
#
_symmetry.space_group_name_H-M   'P 1'
#
loop_
_entity.id
_entity.type
_entity.pdbx_description
1 polymer ?
#
loop_
_entity_poly.entity_id
_entity_poly.type
_entity_poly.pdbx_seq_one_letter_code
_entity_poly.pdbx_strand_id
1 'polypeptide(L)'
;MRLADLGRVRKASDGDLGVAFEYAIHDAVMRQEEVITDRVATALKKVKITQGDPASILFAIEKTGAKQLVETKRELITPESRALSGKRGQPVKLQGYLNQLAAAFHRPTSRVQLPRSIRGLWKADLFLGSAEPDRWVGASVKINRLQLDGAEGLRIGIVPTSSGKSDAVRLDESRNLVVCPVPHDFSFMQVFYTGMRIVQALVASDFKMPSDALLPEPAHREVARIYVERRNFKIGEVLDAVSTFAQPSLLETTAENVTATLYEGSRPSETFTALGPIPRTDLA
;
A
#
# COMPACT_ATOMS: atom_id res chain seq x y z
N MET A 1 -7.10 -24.01 5.30
CA MET A 1 -5.77 -24.22 4.70
C MET A 1 -4.72 -23.99 5.77
N ARG A 2 -3.74 -24.89 5.93
CA ARG A 2 -2.60 -24.66 6.83
C ARG A 2 -1.55 -23.81 6.14
N LEU A 3 -0.65 -23.20 6.90
CA LEU A 3 0.40 -22.36 6.33
C LEU A 3 1.35 -23.15 5.41
N ALA A 4 1.73 -24.37 5.77
CA ALA A 4 2.54 -25.25 4.92
C ALA A 4 1.87 -25.61 3.58
N ASP A 5 0.53 -25.61 3.53
CA ASP A 5 -0.22 -25.89 2.30
C ASP A 5 -0.17 -24.70 1.33
N LEU A 6 0.03 -23.47 1.84
CA LEU A 6 0.09 -22.27 1.03
C LEU A 6 1.23 -22.32 0.02
N GLY A 7 2.43 -22.78 0.43
CA GLY A 7 3.59 -22.92 -0.47
C GLY A 7 3.32 -23.84 -1.67
N ARG A 8 2.54 -24.91 -1.43
CA ARG A 8 2.17 -25.88 -2.47
C ARG A 8 1.12 -25.34 -3.44
N VAL A 9 0.18 -24.54 -2.92
CA VAL A 9 -0.93 -23.95 -3.71
C VAL A 9 -0.47 -22.70 -4.46
N ARG A 10 0.49 -21.95 -3.89
CA ARG A 10 1.06 -20.72 -4.45
C ARG A 10 2.50 -20.98 -4.84
N LYS A 11 2.76 -21.53 -6.02
CA LYS A 11 4.09 -21.30 -6.64
C LYS A 11 4.12 -19.86 -7.14
N ALA A 12 5.10 -19.09 -6.68
CA ALA A 12 5.19 -17.65 -6.88
C ALA A 12 4.90 -17.26 -8.34
N SER A 13 4.04 -16.26 -8.53
CA SER A 13 3.79 -15.64 -9.83
C SER A 13 4.05 -14.14 -9.74
N ASP A 14 4.52 -13.53 -10.83
CA ASP A 14 4.88 -12.11 -10.86
C ASP A 14 3.71 -11.18 -10.47
N GLY A 15 2.46 -11.65 -10.63
CA GLY A 15 1.26 -10.92 -10.22
C GLY A 15 1.11 -10.76 -8.70
N ASP A 16 1.77 -11.59 -7.89
CA ASP A 16 1.61 -11.61 -6.44
C ASP A 16 2.26 -10.39 -5.77
N LEU A 17 3.36 -9.89 -6.35
CA LEU A 17 4.03 -8.69 -5.84
C LEU A 17 3.18 -7.44 -6.04
N GLY A 18 2.53 -7.31 -7.19
CA GLY A 18 1.65 -6.17 -7.50
C GLY A 18 0.44 -6.12 -6.55
N VAL A 19 -0.24 -7.26 -6.37
CA VAL A 19 -1.39 -7.36 -5.46
C VAL A 19 -0.96 -7.14 -4.00
N ALA A 20 0.19 -7.68 -3.59
CA ALA A 20 0.72 -7.42 -2.26
C ALA A 20 1.04 -5.93 -2.04
N PHE A 21 1.54 -5.23 -3.07
CA PHE A 21 1.81 -3.81 -3.00
C PHE A 21 0.51 -2.99 -2.89
N GLU A 22 -0.52 -3.33 -3.67
CA GLU A 22 -1.86 -2.73 -3.57
C GLU A 22 -2.43 -2.88 -2.16
N TYR A 23 -2.34 -4.09 -1.58
CA TYR A 23 -2.77 -4.37 -0.22
C TYR A 23 -1.94 -3.62 0.82
N ALA A 24 -0.61 -3.59 0.69
CA ALA A 24 0.27 -2.90 1.64
C ALA A 24 -0.01 -1.39 1.69
N ILE A 25 -0.22 -0.75 0.54
CA ILE A 25 -0.62 0.66 0.48
C ILE A 25 -2.00 0.87 1.11
N HIS A 26 -2.94 -0.03 0.84
CA HIS A 26 -4.26 0.02 1.45
C HIS A 26 -4.18 -0.08 2.98
N ASP A 27 -3.51 -1.09 3.52
CA ASP A 27 -3.35 -1.32 4.96
C ASP A 27 -2.63 -0.14 5.64
N ALA A 28 -1.57 0.40 5.02
CA ALA A 28 -0.84 1.56 5.56
C ALA A 28 -1.72 2.81 5.67
N VAL A 29 -2.57 3.08 4.68
CA VAL A 29 -3.55 4.18 4.76
C VAL A 29 -4.58 3.88 5.85
N MET A 30 -5.09 2.65 5.94
CA MET A 30 -6.09 2.29 6.94
C MET A 30 -5.56 2.36 8.39
N ARG A 31 -4.27 2.09 8.59
CA ARG A 31 -3.57 2.21 9.87
C ARG A 31 -3.05 3.62 10.17
N GLN A 32 -3.27 4.57 9.25
CA GLN A 32 -2.75 5.93 9.36
C GLN A 32 -1.22 5.97 9.54
N GLU A 33 -0.49 5.10 8.83
CA GLU A 33 0.98 5.17 8.81
C GLU A 33 1.40 6.51 8.19
N GLU A 34 2.01 7.39 8.99
CA GLU A 34 2.29 8.79 8.64
C GLU A 34 3.03 8.92 7.30
N VAL A 35 4.05 8.07 7.09
CA VAL A 35 4.89 8.05 5.88
C VAL A 35 4.11 7.86 4.58
N ILE A 36 2.97 7.15 4.63
CA ILE A 36 2.06 6.95 3.49
C ILE A 36 0.91 7.96 3.53
N THR A 37 0.30 8.14 4.69
CA THR A 37 -0.92 8.92 4.89
C THR A 37 -0.72 10.38 4.52
N ASP A 38 0.39 11.01 4.91
CA ASP A 38 0.70 12.40 4.58
C ASP A 38 0.85 12.63 3.07
N ARG A 39 1.43 11.65 2.38
CA ARG A 39 1.61 11.70 0.93
C ARG A 39 0.28 11.53 0.21
N VAL A 40 -0.55 10.60 0.68
CA VAL A 40 -1.90 10.41 0.16
C VAL A 40 -2.74 11.66 0.42
N ALA A 41 -2.68 12.27 1.61
CA ALA A 41 -3.33 13.54 1.91
C ALA A 41 -2.88 14.66 0.96
N THR A 42 -1.57 14.75 0.71
CA THR A 42 -1.00 15.71 -0.26
C THR A 42 -1.50 15.47 -1.68
N ALA A 43 -1.63 14.21 -2.10
CA ALA A 43 -2.18 13.84 -3.40
C ALA A 43 -3.69 14.17 -3.50
N LEU A 44 -4.46 13.87 -2.44
CA LEU A 44 -5.89 14.17 -2.31
C LEU A 44 -6.17 15.66 -2.41
N LYS A 45 -5.35 16.50 -1.75
CA LYS A 45 -5.45 17.97 -1.84
C LYS A 45 -5.34 18.46 -3.29
N LYS A 46 -4.42 17.89 -4.08
CA LYS A 46 -4.25 18.23 -5.52
C LYS A 46 -5.45 17.82 -6.39
N VAL A 47 -6.32 16.93 -5.90
CA VAL A 47 -7.57 16.53 -6.58
C VAL A 47 -8.84 17.08 -5.90
N LYS A 48 -8.68 18.11 -5.05
CA LYS A 48 -9.77 18.85 -4.36
C LYS A 48 -10.51 18.05 -3.28
N ILE A 49 -9.81 17.13 -2.63
CA ILE A 49 -10.22 16.50 -1.37
C ILE A 49 -9.25 17.03 -0.31
N THR A 50 -9.67 18.07 0.42
CA THR A 50 -8.77 18.89 1.25
C THR A 50 -8.99 18.76 2.75
N GLN A 51 -10.00 18.02 3.18
CA GLN A 51 -10.38 17.85 4.58
C GLN A 51 -10.54 16.36 4.90
N GLY A 52 -10.46 16.06 6.20
CA GLY A 52 -10.58 14.73 6.78
C GLY A 52 -9.38 13.84 6.49
N ASP A 53 -9.33 12.73 7.23
CA ASP A 53 -8.22 11.80 7.17
C ASP A 53 -8.30 10.93 5.91
N PRO A 54 -7.15 10.65 5.25
CA PRO A 54 -7.11 9.75 4.12
C PRO A 54 -7.67 8.36 4.48
N ALA A 55 -8.61 7.90 3.67
CA ALA A 55 -9.18 6.56 3.73
C ALA A 55 -8.98 5.83 2.41
N SER A 56 -8.97 4.51 2.47
CA SER A 56 -8.78 3.64 1.31
C SER A 56 -9.86 2.56 1.24
N ILE A 57 -10.30 2.22 0.04
CA ILE A 57 -11.21 1.09 -0.22
C ILE A 57 -10.57 0.20 -1.27
N LEU A 58 -10.29 -1.05 -0.90
CA LEU A 58 -9.68 -2.05 -1.76
C LEU A 58 -10.75 -2.90 -2.47
N PHE A 59 -10.72 -2.91 -3.80
CA PHE A 59 -11.57 -3.76 -4.63
C PHE A 59 -10.82 -5.02 -5.07
N ALA A 60 -10.60 -5.97 -4.16
CA ALA A 60 -9.91 -7.19 -4.58
C ALA A 60 -10.82 -8.12 -5.42
N ILE A 61 -10.18 -8.86 -6.31
CA ILE A 61 -10.79 -9.83 -7.21
C ILE A 61 -10.49 -11.21 -6.65
N GLU A 62 -11.51 -11.95 -6.20
CA GLU A 62 -11.28 -13.37 -5.98
C GLU A 62 -11.10 -14.09 -7.31
N LYS A 63 -10.12 -15.01 -7.33
CA LYS A 63 -9.70 -15.82 -8.47
C LYS A 63 -10.79 -16.78 -8.98
N THR A 64 -11.91 -16.88 -8.28
CA THR A 64 -13.12 -17.66 -8.62
C THR A 64 -14.12 -16.87 -9.49
N GLY A 65 -13.81 -15.62 -9.85
CA GLY A 65 -14.67 -14.80 -10.72
C GLY A 65 -15.80 -14.08 -10.00
N ALA A 66 -15.79 -14.08 -8.67
CA ALA A 66 -16.64 -13.22 -7.85
C ALA A 66 -15.76 -12.14 -7.18
N LYS A 67 -15.73 -10.91 -7.72
CA LYS A 67 -15.30 -9.75 -6.93
C LYS A 67 -16.32 -9.53 -5.82
N GLN A 68 -16.02 -9.97 -4.61
CA GLN A 68 -16.55 -9.30 -3.44
C GLN A 68 -15.68 -8.05 -3.21
N LEU A 69 -16.30 -6.94 -2.79
CA LEU A 69 -15.53 -5.92 -2.07
C LEU A 69 -14.84 -6.69 -0.96
N VAL A 70 -13.50 -6.80 -1.01
CA VAL A 70 -12.77 -7.28 0.16
C VAL A 70 -13.20 -6.39 1.29
N GLU A 71 -13.57 -7.05 2.38
CA GLU A 71 -14.30 -6.67 3.59
C GLU A 71 -13.91 -5.34 4.26
N THR A 72 -13.08 -4.54 3.62
CA THR A 72 -12.90 -3.11 3.83
C THR A 72 -14.24 -2.38 3.80
N LYS A 73 -14.82 -2.25 5.00
CA LYS A 73 -15.86 -1.31 5.41
C LYS A 73 -16.68 -0.77 4.23
N ARG A 74 -17.61 -1.58 3.70
CA ARG A 74 -18.69 -1.06 2.82
C ARG A 74 -19.36 0.18 3.43
N GLU A 75 -19.35 0.25 4.76
CA GLU A 75 -19.77 1.38 5.60
C GLU A 75 -19.08 2.71 5.26
N LEU A 76 -17.86 2.71 4.71
CA LEU A 76 -17.19 3.93 4.24
C LEU A 76 -17.88 4.53 3.01
N ILE A 77 -18.57 3.71 2.20
CA ILE A 77 -19.33 4.19 1.06
C ILE A 77 -20.77 4.45 1.48
N THR A 78 -21.09 5.72 1.69
CA THR A 78 -22.44 6.17 2.02
C THR A 78 -23.25 6.47 0.73
N PRO A 79 -24.58 6.65 0.84
CA PRO A 79 -25.41 7.14 -0.27
C PRO A 79 -25.00 8.53 -0.80
N GLU A 80 -24.20 9.28 -0.04
CA GLU A 80 -23.67 10.57 -0.45
C GLU A 80 -22.24 10.54 -0.98
N SER A 81 -21.55 9.40 -0.91
CA SER A 81 -20.19 9.27 -1.45
C SER A 81 -20.09 9.70 -2.90
N ARG A 82 -19.24 10.68 -3.17
CA ARG A 82 -19.05 11.27 -4.51
C ARG A 82 -17.74 10.84 -5.14
N ALA A 83 -17.78 10.29 -6.35
CA ALA A 83 -16.57 9.96 -7.12
C ALA A 83 -16.12 11.15 -7.99
N LEU A 84 -14.93 11.70 -7.71
CA LEU A 84 -14.37 12.81 -8.46
C LEU A 84 -13.65 12.32 -9.72
N SER A 85 -14.09 12.81 -10.88
CA SER A 85 -13.50 12.47 -12.18
C SER A 85 -12.45 13.46 -12.68
N GLY A 86 -12.30 14.59 -11.98
CA GLY A 86 -11.44 15.70 -12.36
C GLY A 86 -11.91 16.50 -13.59
N LYS A 87 -13.09 16.19 -14.15
CA LYS A 87 -13.76 16.99 -15.19
C LYS A 87 -14.78 17.94 -14.57
N ARG A 88 -15.14 19.02 -15.28
CA ARG A 88 -16.23 19.92 -14.87
C ARG A 88 -17.56 19.16 -14.85
N GLY A 89 -18.35 19.36 -13.81
CA GLY A 89 -19.66 18.72 -13.63
C GLY A 89 -19.88 18.21 -12.21
N GLN A 90 -21.11 17.82 -11.91
CA GLN A 90 -21.46 17.21 -10.61
C GLN A 90 -20.82 15.82 -10.51
N PRO A 91 -20.03 15.54 -9.46
CA PRO A 91 -19.53 14.20 -9.19
C PRO A 91 -20.67 13.17 -9.05
N VAL A 92 -20.44 11.96 -9.51
CA VAL A 92 -21.45 10.88 -9.46
C VAL A 92 -21.50 10.24 -8.08
N LYS A 93 -22.68 9.77 -7.67
CA LYS A 93 -22.86 9.00 -6.43
C LYS A 93 -22.25 7.61 -6.57
N LEU A 94 -21.17 7.33 -5.84
CA LEU A 94 -20.39 6.09 -5.99
C LEU A 94 -21.22 4.85 -5.67
N GLN A 95 -22.02 4.89 -4.59
CA GLN A 95 -22.80 3.74 -4.12
C GLN A 95 -23.72 3.14 -5.20
N GLY A 96 -24.41 4.00 -5.96
CA GLY A 96 -25.33 3.58 -7.04
C GLY A 96 -24.65 2.86 -8.21
N TYR A 97 -23.33 3.03 -8.37
CA TYR A 97 -22.56 2.42 -9.45
C TYR A 97 -21.70 1.23 -9.01
N LEU A 98 -21.68 0.85 -7.71
CA LEU A 98 -20.82 -0.24 -7.22
C LEU A 98 -21.06 -1.57 -7.94
N ASN A 99 -22.32 -1.95 -8.14
CA ASN A 99 -22.67 -3.18 -8.84
C ASN A 99 -22.27 -3.12 -10.34
N GLN A 100 -22.39 -1.96 -10.97
CA GLN A 100 -22.00 -1.76 -12.36
C GLN A 100 -20.46 -1.75 -12.51
N LEU A 101 -19.75 -1.17 -11.55
CA LEU A 101 -18.28 -1.22 -11.48
C LEU A 101 -17.83 -2.67 -11.31
N ALA A 102 -18.42 -3.41 -10.36
CA ALA A 102 -18.18 -4.83 -10.16
C ALA A 102 -18.40 -5.63 -11.46
N ALA A 103 -19.48 -5.36 -12.20
CA ALA A 103 -19.72 -5.99 -13.50
C ALA A 103 -18.67 -5.58 -14.57
N ALA A 104 -18.32 -4.29 -14.65
CA ALA A 104 -17.38 -3.72 -15.62
C ALA A 104 -15.97 -4.29 -15.51
N PHE A 105 -15.58 -4.71 -14.30
CA PHE A 105 -14.33 -5.43 -14.11
C PHE A 105 -14.33 -6.82 -14.77
N HIS A 106 -15.45 -7.54 -14.80
CA HIS A 106 -15.52 -8.90 -15.35
C HIS A 106 -15.91 -8.92 -16.83
N ARG A 107 -16.78 -7.99 -17.25
CA ARG A 107 -17.42 -8.02 -18.57
C ARG A 107 -17.11 -6.73 -19.32
N PRO A 108 -16.26 -6.77 -20.36
CA PRO A 108 -15.96 -5.59 -21.19
C PRO A 108 -17.22 -4.89 -21.73
N THR A 109 -18.25 -5.65 -22.05
CA THR A 109 -19.55 -5.13 -22.55
C THR A 109 -20.30 -4.27 -21.54
N SER A 110 -20.08 -4.45 -20.23
CA SER A 110 -20.74 -3.62 -19.20
C SER A 110 -20.03 -2.29 -18.94
N ARG A 111 -18.79 -2.11 -19.44
CA ARG A 111 -18.03 -0.85 -19.29
C ARG A 111 -18.73 0.34 -19.96
N VAL A 112 -19.50 0.11 -21.02
CA VAL A 112 -20.24 1.18 -21.70
C VAL A 112 -21.44 1.70 -20.90
N GLN A 113 -21.91 0.92 -19.91
CA GLN A 113 -23.01 1.30 -19.01
C GLN A 113 -22.55 2.30 -17.94
N LEU A 114 -21.24 2.39 -17.68
CA LEU A 114 -20.70 3.38 -16.76
C LEU A 114 -20.77 4.80 -17.36
N PRO A 115 -21.12 5.81 -16.55
CA PRO A 115 -21.06 7.21 -16.97
C PRO A 115 -19.67 7.58 -17.50
N ARG A 116 -19.62 8.41 -18.54
CA ARG A 116 -18.36 8.81 -19.20
C ARG A 116 -17.33 9.39 -18.22
N SER A 117 -17.78 10.05 -17.16
CA SER A 117 -16.93 10.63 -16.11
C SER A 117 -16.18 9.59 -15.27
N ILE A 118 -16.73 8.38 -15.11
CA ILE A 118 -16.18 7.32 -14.27
C ILE A 118 -15.95 6.01 -15.02
N ARG A 119 -15.99 6.05 -16.35
CA ARG A 119 -15.88 4.87 -17.21
C ARG A 119 -14.57 4.10 -17.04
N GLY A 120 -13.51 4.76 -16.58
CA GLY A 120 -12.20 4.17 -16.30
C GLY A 120 -12.06 3.58 -14.91
N LEU A 121 -13.03 3.76 -14.00
CA LEU A 121 -12.92 3.26 -12.62
C LEU A 121 -12.84 1.74 -12.50
N TRP A 122 -13.23 0.97 -13.53
CA TRP A 122 -12.98 -0.48 -13.55
C TRP A 122 -11.47 -0.81 -13.68
N LYS A 123 -10.59 0.16 -13.92
CA LYS A 123 -9.15 -0.01 -13.85
C LYS A 123 -8.57 0.40 -12.49
N ALA A 124 -9.40 0.90 -11.57
CA ALA A 124 -8.92 1.32 -10.27
C ALA A 124 -8.47 0.10 -9.45
N ASP A 125 -7.29 0.22 -8.86
CA ASP A 125 -6.75 -0.76 -7.93
C ASP A 125 -7.29 -0.47 -6.52
N LEU A 126 -7.36 0.82 -6.16
CA LEU A 126 -7.94 1.34 -4.91
C LEU A 126 -8.88 2.51 -5.20
N PHE A 127 -9.76 2.80 -4.24
CA PHE A 127 -10.31 4.14 -4.08
C PHE A 127 -9.63 4.82 -2.90
N LEU A 128 -9.26 6.09 -3.09
CA LEU A 128 -8.71 6.93 -2.04
C LEU A 128 -9.64 8.11 -1.84
N GLY A 129 -9.81 8.54 -0.60
CA GLY A 129 -10.76 9.58 -0.28
C GLY A 129 -10.69 10.02 1.16
N SER A 130 -11.77 10.64 1.60
CA SER A 130 -12.04 11.03 2.98
C SER A 130 -13.52 10.82 3.24
N ALA A 131 -13.89 10.51 4.49
CA ALA A 131 -15.29 10.49 4.90
C ALA A 131 -15.87 11.91 5.06
N GLU A 132 -15.00 12.92 5.25
CA GLU A 132 -15.38 14.30 5.53
C GLU A 132 -14.46 15.28 4.78
N PRO A 133 -14.82 15.73 3.56
CA PRO A 133 -16.05 15.43 2.83
C PRO A 133 -16.02 14.05 2.20
N ASP A 134 -17.19 13.39 2.16
CA ASP A 134 -17.42 12.06 1.58
C ASP A 134 -17.17 12.03 0.06
N ARG A 135 -15.90 12.00 -0.30
CA ARG A 135 -15.38 12.16 -1.65
C ARG A 135 -14.26 11.18 -1.89
N TRP A 136 -14.31 10.57 -3.07
CA TRP A 136 -13.45 9.47 -3.45
C TRP A 136 -12.91 9.68 -4.86
N VAL A 137 -11.72 9.16 -5.11
CA VAL A 137 -11.09 9.09 -6.43
C VAL A 137 -10.59 7.68 -6.70
N GLY A 138 -10.66 7.26 -7.96
CA GLY A 138 -9.96 6.04 -8.36
C GLY A 138 -8.45 6.26 -8.35
N ALA A 139 -7.73 5.29 -7.80
CA ALA A 139 -6.29 5.26 -7.77
C ALA A 139 -5.75 4.05 -8.52
N SER A 140 -4.69 4.28 -9.30
CA SER A 140 -3.86 3.20 -9.82
C SER A 140 -2.62 3.03 -8.94
N VAL A 141 -2.34 1.81 -8.52
CA VAL A 141 -1.21 1.47 -7.66
C VAL A 141 -0.37 0.45 -8.40
N LYS A 142 0.87 0.81 -8.71
CA LYS A 142 1.75 -0.04 -9.52
C LYS A 142 3.16 -0.06 -8.95
N ILE A 143 3.75 -1.24 -8.88
CA ILE A 143 5.15 -1.39 -8.48
C ILE A 143 6.10 -0.79 -9.53
N ASN A 144 5.70 -0.78 -10.79
CA ASN A 144 6.44 -0.16 -11.89
C ASN A 144 5.70 1.07 -12.42
N ARG A 145 6.36 2.22 -12.38
CA ARG A 145 5.80 3.49 -12.85
C ARG A 145 5.39 3.50 -14.32
N LEU A 146 6.05 2.71 -15.18
CA LEU A 146 5.69 2.62 -16.60
C LEU A 146 4.33 1.97 -16.81
N GLN A 147 3.85 1.19 -15.84
CA GLN A 147 2.56 0.52 -15.86
C GLN A 147 1.42 1.41 -15.33
N LEU A 148 1.71 2.62 -14.84
CA LEU A 148 0.66 3.57 -14.50
C LEU A 148 -0.13 3.91 -15.76
N ASP A 149 -1.44 3.69 -15.68
CA ASP A 149 -2.38 4.02 -16.74
C ASP A 149 -3.40 5.04 -16.24
N GLY A 150 -3.66 6.05 -17.08
CA GLY A 150 -4.70 7.03 -16.84
C GLY A 150 -6.01 6.57 -17.44
N ALA A 151 -7.13 6.88 -16.79
CA ALA A 151 -8.46 6.64 -17.34
C ALA A 151 -9.49 7.57 -16.70
N GLU A 152 -10.68 7.70 -17.30
CA GLU A 152 -11.73 8.54 -16.73
C GLU A 152 -12.14 8.07 -15.32
N GLY A 153 -11.99 8.93 -14.33
CA GLY A 153 -12.26 8.60 -12.92
C GLY A 153 -11.02 8.19 -12.13
N LEU A 154 -9.91 7.83 -12.80
CA LEU A 154 -8.61 7.68 -12.15
C LEU A 154 -7.95 9.04 -12.00
N ARG A 155 -7.50 9.38 -10.80
CA ARG A 155 -6.91 10.69 -10.48
C ARG A 155 -5.62 10.62 -9.70
N ILE A 156 -5.34 9.50 -9.03
CA ILE A 156 -4.11 9.31 -8.26
C ILE A 156 -3.36 8.10 -8.80
N GLY A 157 -2.04 8.22 -8.93
CA GLY A 157 -1.14 7.12 -9.24
C GLY A 157 -0.13 6.92 -8.12
N ILE A 158 -0.15 5.77 -7.43
CA ILE A 158 0.81 5.43 -6.37
C ILE A 158 1.88 4.50 -6.95
N VAL A 159 3.14 4.91 -6.80
CA VAL A 159 4.29 4.15 -7.31
C VAL A 159 5.49 4.31 -6.37
N PRO A 160 6.40 3.32 -6.31
CA PRO A 160 7.67 3.51 -5.64
C PRO A 160 8.47 4.66 -6.24
N THR A 161 9.18 5.41 -5.40
CA THR A 161 10.27 6.28 -5.82
C THR A 161 11.43 5.45 -6.33
N SER A 162 12.07 5.87 -7.42
CA SER A 162 13.41 5.34 -7.72
C SER A 162 14.41 5.93 -6.73
N SER A 163 15.36 5.13 -6.25
CA SER A 163 16.43 5.62 -5.37
C SER A 163 17.13 6.83 -5.98
N GLY A 164 17.42 7.83 -5.14
CA GLY A 164 18.05 9.09 -5.54
C GLY A 164 17.19 10.04 -6.39
N LYS A 165 15.90 9.76 -6.60
CA LYS A 165 14.97 10.67 -7.28
C LYS A 165 14.03 11.35 -6.30
N SER A 166 13.54 12.54 -6.70
CA SER A 166 12.52 13.24 -5.94
C SER A 166 11.27 12.38 -5.75
N ASP A 167 10.78 12.40 -4.53
CA ASP A 167 9.60 11.74 -4.01
C ASP A 167 8.40 12.70 -3.89
N ALA A 168 8.53 13.91 -4.44
CA ALA A 168 7.49 14.92 -4.39
C ALA A 168 6.23 14.47 -5.15
N VAL A 169 5.07 14.66 -4.51
CA VAL A 169 3.77 14.50 -5.14
C VAL A 169 3.62 15.51 -6.27
N ARG A 170 3.33 15.04 -7.48
CA ARG A 170 3.30 15.88 -8.69
C ARG A 170 2.19 15.49 -9.64
N LEU A 171 1.76 16.45 -10.46
CA LEU A 171 0.81 16.19 -11.53
C LEU A 171 1.56 15.61 -12.75
N ASP A 172 1.06 14.50 -13.28
CA ASP A 172 1.39 13.97 -14.59
C ASP A 172 0.23 14.33 -15.53
N GLU A 173 0.39 15.41 -16.29
CA GLU A 173 -0.64 15.93 -17.19
C GLU A 173 -0.96 14.96 -18.33
N SER A 174 0.04 14.21 -18.80
CA SER A 174 -0.12 13.24 -19.91
C SER A 174 -1.11 12.13 -19.57
N ARG A 175 -1.11 11.69 -18.31
CA ARG A 175 -2.04 10.68 -17.77
C ARG A 175 -3.21 11.28 -17.01
N ASN A 176 -3.20 12.60 -16.77
CA ASN A 176 -4.14 13.31 -15.90
C ASN A 176 -4.20 12.71 -14.47
N LEU A 177 -3.05 12.27 -13.96
CA LEU A 177 -2.90 11.65 -12.65
C LEU A 177 -2.03 12.52 -11.75
N VAL A 178 -2.42 12.64 -10.49
CA VAL A 178 -1.51 13.07 -9.43
C VAL A 178 -0.68 11.86 -9.02
N VAL A 179 0.60 11.87 -9.39
CA VAL A 179 1.54 10.82 -9.01
C VAL A 179 1.97 11.08 -7.58
N CYS A 180 1.76 10.09 -6.73
CA CYS A 180 2.09 10.02 -5.32
C CYS A 180 3.22 8.99 -5.13
N PRO A 181 4.49 9.43 -5.12
CA PRO A 181 5.61 8.52 -4.96
C PRO A 181 5.70 7.99 -3.51
N VAL A 182 5.98 6.70 -3.36
CA VAL A 182 6.19 6.01 -2.09
C VAL A 182 7.69 5.91 -1.81
N PRO A 183 8.18 6.43 -0.68
CA PRO A 183 9.60 6.57 -0.40
C PRO A 183 10.28 5.20 -0.23
N HIS A 184 11.53 5.14 -0.69
CA HIS A 184 12.31 3.91 -0.71
C HIS A 184 13.27 3.78 0.47
N ASP A 185 14.24 4.69 0.56
CA ASP A 185 15.41 4.53 1.41
C ASP A 185 15.06 4.69 2.89
N PHE A 186 15.37 3.68 3.69
CA PHE A 186 15.04 3.59 5.13
C PHE A 186 13.55 3.80 5.44
N SER A 187 12.69 3.45 4.48
CA SER A 187 11.27 3.78 4.53
C SER A 187 10.41 2.62 4.03
N PHE A 188 9.15 2.93 3.68
CA PHE A 188 8.11 1.96 3.38
C PHE A 188 8.51 0.89 2.37
N MET A 189 9.11 1.27 1.22
CA MET A 189 9.43 0.27 0.19
C MET A 189 10.52 -0.70 0.63
N GLN A 190 11.48 -0.27 1.44
CA GLN A 190 12.52 -1.17 1.95
C GLN A 190 11.92 -2.26 2.84
N VAL A 191 11.00 -1.89 3.73
CA VAL A 191 10.26 -2.84 4.58
C VAL A 191 9.41 -3.77 3.72
N PHE A 192 8.67 -3.21 2.75
CA PHE A 192 7.84 -3.97 1.83
C PHE A 192 8.65 -5.02 1.05
N TYR A 193 9.73 -4.62 0.37
CA TYR A 193 10.54 -5.56 -0.41
C TYR A 193 11.24 -6.60 0.46
N THR A 194 11.69 -6.21 1.65
CA THR A 194 12.30 -7.12 2.62
C THR A 194 11.31 -8.19 3.07
N GLY A 195 10.11 -7.78 3.49
CA GLY A 195 9.03 -8.68 3.87
C GLY A 195 8.64 -9.60 2.72
N MET A 196 8.46 -9.06 1.51
CA MET A 196 8.12 -9.85 0.32
C MET A 196 9.19 -10.88 -0.03
N ARG A 197 10.47 -10.53 0.09
CA ARG A 197 11.58 -11.49 -0.13
C ARG A 197 11.51 -12.65 0.86
N ILE A 198 11.22 -12.38 2.13
CA ILE A 198 11.06 -13.43 3.16
C ILE A 198 9.86 -14.32 2.82
N VAL A 199 8.71 -13.73 2.47
CA VAL A 199 7.50 -14.48 2.08
C VAL A 199 7.77 -15.34 0.85
N GLN A 200 8.42 -14.81 -0.18
CA GLN A 200 8.80 -15.57 -1.37
C GLN A 200 9.72 -16.74 -1.04
N ALA A 201 10.72 -16.53 -0.18
CA ALA A 201 11.62 -17.59 0.27
C ALA A 201 10.89 -18.69 1.06
N LEU A 202 9.98 -18.32 1.95
CA LEU A 202 9.14 -19.26 2.71
C LEU A 202 8.22 -20.06 1.80
N VAL A 203 7.53 -19.39 0.88
CA VAL A 203 6.62 -20.02 -0.09
C VAL A 203 7.37 -21.00 -0.98
N ALA A 204 8.52 -20.60 -1.53
CA ALA A 204 9.37 -21.47 -2.35
C ALA A 204 9.91 -22.69 -1.58
N SER A 205 10.00 -22.59 -0.25
CA SER A 205 10.49 -23.65 0.63
C SER A 205 9.38 -24.45 1.31
N ASP A 206 8.11 -24.31 0.90
CA ASP A 206 6.95 -24.93 1.57
C ASP A 206 6.90 -24.65 3.10
N PHE A 207 7.25 -23.41 3.46
CA PHE A 207 7.40 -22.95 4.84
C PHE A 207 8.35 -23.84 5.67
N LYS A 208 9.40 -24.37 5.03
CA LYS A 208 10.62 -24.86 5.70
C LYS A 208 11.63 -23.72 5.79
N MET A 209 12.62 -23.89 6.67
CA MET A 209 13.66 -22.87 6.85
C MET A 209 14.43 -22.64 5.53
N PRO A 210 14.43 -21.40 4.98
CA PRO A 210 15.21 -21.07 3.80
C PRO A 210 16.72 -21.18 4.08
N SER A 211 17.51 -21.42 3.04
CA SER A 211 18.97 -21.45 3.16
C SER A 211 19.56 -20.06 3.42
N ASP A 212 20.75 -20.03 4.01
CA ASP A 212 21.50 -18.79 4.26
C ASP A 212 21.84 -18.04 2.98
N ALA A 213 22.03 -18.76 1.87
CA ALA A 213 22.22 -18.13 0.56
C ALA A 213 20.99 -17.36 0.08
N LEU A 214 19.78 -17.81 0.45
CA LEU A 214 18.52 -17.19 0.06
C LEU A 214 18.12 -16.05 1.01
N LEU A 215 18.36 -16.21 2.31
CA LEU A 215 18.18 -15.19 3.34
C LEU A 215 19.48 -14.99 4.12
N PRO A 216 20.41 -14.15 3.64
CA PRO A 216 21.74 -14.01 4.24
C PRO A 216 21.73 -13.27 5.57
N GLU A 217 20.78 -12.35 5.77
CA GLU A 217 20.70 -11.55 7.00
C GLU A 217 20.04 -12.34 8.15
N PRO A 218 20.68 -12.41 9.33
CA PRO A 218 20.14 -13.12 10.49
C PRO A 218 18.74 -12.65 10.91
N ALA A 219 18.46 -11.35 10.85
CA ALA A 219 17.14 -10.79 11.20
C ALA A 219 16.03 -11.30 10.28
N HIS A 220 16.30 -11.46 8.98
CA HIS A 220 15.33 -12.02 8.03
C HIS A 220 15.07 -13.49 8.27
N ARG A 221 16.12 -14.24 8.65
CA ARG A 221 15.99 -15.64 9.08
C ARG A 221 15.17 -15.79 10.35
N GLU A 222 15.32 -14.87 11.29
CA GLU A 222 14.53 -14.87 12.52
C GLU A 222 13.04 -14.65 12.23
N VAL A 223 12.69 -13.68 11.39
CA VAL A 223 11.31 -13.49 10.91
C VAL A 223 10.80 -14.75 10.20
N ALA A 224 11.62 -15.36 9.34
CA ALA A 224 11.24 -16.61 8.66
C ALA A 224 10.97 -17.75 9.67
N ARG A 225 11.80 -17.88 10.71
CA ARG A 225 11.67 -18.90 11.76
C ARG A 225 10.31 -18.82 12.45
N ILE A 226 9.83 -17.61 12.76
CA ILE A 226 8.51 -17.38 13.40
C ILE A 226 7.39 -18.07 12.59
N TYR A 227 7.41 -17.98 11.26
CA TYR A 227 6.42 -18.62 10.40
C TYR A 227 6.68 -20.12 10.21
N VAL A 228 7.94 -20.55 10.12
CA VAL A 228 8.31 -21.98 9.98
C VAL A 228 7.83 -22.79 11.19
N GLU A 229 8.01 -22.27 12.41
CA GLU A 229 7.55 -22.92 13.64
C GLU A 229 6.03 -23.09 13.69
N ARG A 230 5.32 -22.20 13.00
CA ARG A 230 3.86 -22.17 12.95
C ARG A 230 3.28 -22.81 11.69
N ARG A 231 4.10 -23.47 10.86
CA ARG A 231 3.70 -24.00 9.54
C ARG A 231 2.53 -24.99 9.57
N ASN A 232 2.29 -25.65 10.71
CA ASN A 232 1.24 -26.65 10.88
C ASN A 232 -0.12 -26.08 11.33
N PHE A 233 -0.18 -24.79 11.70
CA PHE A 233 -1.41 -24.11 12.12
C PHE A 233 -2.16 -23.53 10.92
N LYS A 234 -3.43 -23.15 11.13
CA LYS A 234 -4.21 -22.48 10.09
C LYS A 234 -3.66 -21.08 9.84
N ILE A 235 -3.73 -20.62 8.59
CA ILE A 235 -3.18 -19.31 8.19
C ILE A 235 -3.72 -18.18 9.06
N GLY A 236 -5.03 -18.11 9.27
CA GLY A 236 -5.64 -17.08 10.14
C GLY A 236 -5.09 -17.08 11.56
N GLU A 237 -5.04 -18.26 12.19
CA GLU A 237 -4.49 -18.44 13.55
C GLU A 237 -3.01 -17.98 13.64
N VAL A 238 -2.21 -18.22 12.59
CA VAL A 238 -0.82 -17.73 12.55
C VAL A 238 -0.75 -16.21 12.43
N LEU A 239 -1.56 -15.61 11.55
CA LEU A 239 -1.57 -14.16 11.35
C LEU A 239 -2.04 -13.43 12.62
N ASP A 240 -3.07 -13.94 13.30
CA ASP A 240 -3.56 -13.40 14.58
C ASP A 240 -2.51 -13.52 15.69
N ALA A 241 -1.79 -14.64 15.75
CA ALA A 241 -0.74 -14.83 16.74
C ALA A 241 0.45 -13.89 16.49
N VAL A 242 0.86 -13.71 15.23
CA VAL A 242 1.99 -12.83 14.88
C VAL A 242 1.61 -11.35 15.05
N SER A 243 0.36 -10.96 14.76
CA SER A 243 -0.10 -9.57 14.94
C SER A 243 -0.04 -9.10 16.40
N THR A 244 -0.17 -10.02 17.36
CA THR A 244 -0.02 -9.72 18.80
C THR A 244 1.37 -9.21 19.15
N PHE A 245 2.39 -9.64 18.41
CA PHE A 245 3.79 -9.22 18.61
C PHE A 245 4.21 -8.09 17.67
N ALA A 246 3.35 -7.72 16.70
CA ALA A 246 3.59 -6.52 15.92
C ALA A 246 3.50 -5.34 16.88
N GLN A 247 4.53 -4.50 16.92
CA GLN A 247 4.53 -3.26 17.68
C GLN A 247 4.32 -2.09 16.71
N PRO A 248 3.08 -1.86 16.23
CA PRO A 248 2.80 -0.87 15.19
C PRO A 248 3.13 0.56 15.61
N SER A 249 3.17 0.84 16.92
CA SER A 249 3.46 2.16 17.48
C SER A 249 4.86 2.32 18.07
N LEU A 250 5.79 1.38 17.83
CA LEU A 250 7.13 1.45 18.43
C LEU A 250 8.01 2.54 17.81
N LEU A 251 7.76 2.90 16.55
CA LEU A 251 8.56 3.86 15.79
C LEU A 251 7.74 5.11 15.50
N GLU A 252 7.71 6.07 16.43
CA GLU A 252 7.33 7.44 16.10
C GLU A 252 8.46 8.06 15.29
N THR A 253 8.20 8.37 14.02
CA THR A 253 9.18 9.07 13.18
C THR A 253 8.89 10.56 13.32
N THR A 254 9.44 11.22 14.34
CA THR A 254 9.42 12.69 14.40
C THR A 254 10.11 13.25 13.16
N ALA A 255 9.35 13.91 12.29
CA ALA A 255 9.87 14.66 11.16
C ALA A 255 10.59 15.92 11.67
N GLU A 256 11.78 15.75 12.24
CA GLU A 256 12.70 16.88 12.38
C GLU A 256 13.27 17.20 11.00
N ASN A 257 13.09 18.46 10.58
CA ASN A 257 13.83 19.00 9.44
C ASN A 257 15.32 18.93 9.76
N VAL A 258 15.99 17.86 9.33
CA VAL A 258 17.44 17.77 9.35
C VAL A 258 17.93 18.83 8.36
N THR A 259 18.23 20.00 8.90
CA THR A 259 18.94 21.05 8.16
C THR A 259 20.29 20.44 7.82
N ALA A 260 20.51 20.15 6.54
CA ALA A 260 21.77 19.59 6.07
C ALA A 260 22.89 20.60 6.38
N THR A 261 23.62 20.38 7.47
CA THR A 261 24.91 21.02 7.71
C THR A 261 25.88 20.51 6.66
N LEU A 262 26.21 21.38 5.72
CA LEU A 262 27.33 21.21 4.81
C LEU A 262 28.61 21.05 5.65
N TYR A 263 29.23 19.87 5.58
CA TYR A 263 30.57 19.66 6.12
C TYR A 263 31.60 20.06 5.06
N GLU A 264 32.15 21.27 5.18
CA GLU A 264 33.50 21.55 4.69
C GLU A 264 34.52 21.02 5.69
N GLY A 265 35.54 20.34 5.16
CA GLY A 265 36.37 19.41 5.90
C GLY A 265 37.48 20.01 6.75
N SER A 266 37.95 19.19 7.70
CA SER A 266 39.35 19.01 8.13
C SER A 266 39.39 17.89 9.20
N ARG A 267 40.06 16.78 8.89
CA ARG A 267 40.33 15.62 9.79
C ARG A 267 41.31 15.99 10.94
N PRO A 268 41.61 15.12 11.94
CA PRO A 268 40.94 13.89 12.45
C PRO A 268 40.81 13.83 14.00
N SER A 269 39.86 13.06 14.53
CA SER A 269 40.09 12.18 15.68
C SER A 269 38.93 11.19 15.79
N GLU A 270 39.27 9.92 15.85
CA GLU A 270 38.34 8.81 16.04
C GLU A 270 37.77 8.84 17.46
N THR A 271 36.43 8.83 17.55
CA THR A 271 35.71 8.10 18.60
C THR A 271 34.32 7.78 18.04
N PHE A 272 34.08 6.51 17.72
CA PHE A 272 32.76 6.04 17.30
C PHE A 272 31.82 6.06 18.51
N THR A 273 30.90 7.02 18.55
CA THR A 273 29.73 6.92 19.44
C THR A 273 28.62 6.26 18.63
N ALA A 274 28.37 4.98 18.89
CA ALA A 274 27.19 4.29 18.38
C ALA A 274 25.95 4.83 19.11
N LEU A 275 25.05 5.48 18.38
CA LEU A 275 23.71 5.81 18.86
C LEU A 275 22.83 4.57 18.67
N GLY A 276 22.58 3.84 19.75
CA GLY A 276 21.53 2.83 19.84
C GLY A 276 20.30 3.40 20.54
N PRO A 277 19.08 2.94 20.23
CA PRO A 277 17.88 3.39 20.92
C PRO A 277 17.94 3.01 22.41
N ILE A 278 17.64 3.97 23.28
CA ILE A 278 17.57 3.78 24.74
C ILE A 278 16.09 3.55 25.11
N PRO A 279 15.72 2.44 25.75
CA PRO A 279 14.37 2.21 26.25
C PRO A 279 14.01 3.23 27.34
N ARG A 280 12.75 3.69 27.36
CA ARG A 280 12.20 4.47 28.48
C ARG A 280 12.40 3.69 29.78
N THR A 281 13.15 4.27 30.72
CA THR A 281 13.13 3.84 32.10
C THR A 281 12.07 4.68 32.80
N ASP A 282 10.94 4.06 33.11
CA ASP A 282 9.93 4.69 33.96
C ASP A 282 10.54 4.85 35.36
N LEU A 283 10.82 6.09 35.73
CA LEU A 283 11.12 6.47 37.11
C LEU A 283 9.78 6.77 37.79
N ALA A 284 9.47 5.97 38.83
CA ALA A 284 8.50 6.30 39.86
C ALA A 284 8.97 7.48 40.71
#